data_AF-A0A353F657-F1
#
_entry.id   AF-A0A353F657-F1
#
_cell.length_a   1.000
_cell.length_b   1.000
_cell.length_c   1.000
_cell.angle_alpha   90.00
_cell.angle_beta   90.00
_cell.angle_gamma   90.00
#
_symmetry.space_group_name_H-M   'P 1'
#
loop_
_entity.id
_entity.type
_entity.pdbx_description
1 polymer ?
#
loop_
_entity_poly.entity_id
_entity_poly.type
_entity_poly.pdbx_seq_one_letter_code
_entity_poly.pdbx_strand_id
1 'polypeptide(L)' 'MFKVILTLAFVAVAHGQLAVKADLLFTMTGDLKPIKNGIVLCGKNGKIRAVGPASKIKIPAGYQTL' A
#
# COMPACT_ATOMS: atom_id res chain seq x y z
N MET A 1 32.70 19.60 30.89
CA MET A 1 32.18 19.73 29.50
C MET A 1 31.80 18.34 29.00
N PHE A 2 30.59 17.88 29.31
CA PHE A 2 30.15 16.51 29.02
C PHE A 2 29.28 16.55 27.75
N LYS A 3 29.81 16.04 26.63
CA LYS A 3 29.12 15.96 25.34
C LYS A 3 28.05 14.87 25.42
N VAL A 4 26.80 15.27 25.62
CA VAL A 4 25.64 14.37 25.45
C VAL A 4 25.34 14.28 23.96
N ILE A 5 25.78 13.19 23.32
CA ILE A 5 25.38 12.85 21.95
C ILE A 5 24.08 12.03 22.06
N LEU A 6 22.95 12.71 21.87
CA LEU A 6 21.63 12.09 21.76
C LEU A 6 21.39 11.72 20.29
N THR A 7 21.80 10.53 19.87
CA THR A 7 21.42 9.95 18.57
C THR A 7 19.96 9.53 18.62
N LEU A 8 19.08 10.40 18.11
CA LEU A 8 17.66 10.13 17.93
C LEU A 8 17.48 9.18 16.73
N ALA A 9 17.35 7.88 16.99
CA ALA A 9 17.00 6.89 15.97
C ALA A 9 15.53 7.11 15.56
N PHE A 10 15.31 7.87 14.49
CA PHE A 10 14.01 8.01 13.86
C PHE A 10 13.71 6.73 13.07
N VAL A 11 13.19 5.70 13.73
CA VAL A 11 12.62 4.56 13.02
C VAL A 11 11.35 5.07 12.35
N ALA A 12 11.43 5.35 11.04
CA ALA A 12 10.29 5.65 10.23
C ALA A 12 9.41 4.39 10.16
N VAL A 13 8.50 4.29 11.11
CA VAL A 13 7.32 3.42 11.14
C VAL A 13 6.53 3.76 9.86
N ALA A 14 6.87 3.09 8.75
CA ALA A 14 6.16 3.15 7.47
C ALA A 14 4.84 2.40 7.60
N HIS A 15 3.99 2.84 8.51
CA HIS A 15 2.72 2.21 8.78
C HIS A 15 1.67 2.79 7.84
N GLY A 16 1.25 1.98 6.87
CA GLY A 16 -0.09 2.09 6.31
C GLY A 16 -0.20 1.99 4.78
N GLN A 17 0.81 2.38 4.01
CA GLN A 17 0.70 2.33 2.55
C GLN A 17 1.12 0.98 1.98
N LEU A 18 0.10 0.20 1.61
CA LEU A 18 0.24 -1.14 1.06
C LEU A 18 -0.33 -1.19 -0.36
N ALA A 19 0.36 -1.88 -1.26
CA ALA A 19 -0.16 -2.29 -2.56
C ALA A 19 -0.20 -3.81 -2.59
N VAL A 20 -1.40 -4.39 -2.61
CA VAL A 20 -1.57 -5.84 -2.75
C VAL A 20 -1.78 -6.17 -4.22
N LYS A 21 -0.95 -7.05 -4.77
CA LYS A 21 -1.08 -7.58 -6.13
C LYS A 21 -1.71 -8.96 -6.09
N ALA A 22 -2.54 -9.25 -7.07
CA ALA A 22 -3.14 -10.57 -7.22
C ALA A 22 -3.29 -10.94 -8.70
N ASP A 23 -3.06 -12.20 -9.03
CA ASP A 23 -3.33 -12.71 -10.38
C ASP A 23 -4.84 -12.66 -10.70
N LEU A 24 -5.67 -12.93 -9.69
CA LEU A 24 -7.12 -12.83 -9.77
C LEU A 24 -7.67 -12.19 -8.49
N LEU A 25 -8.38 -11.07 -8.62
CA LEU A 25 -8.95 -10.32 -7.51
C LEU A 25 -10.48 -10.33 -7.58
N PHE A 26 -11.11 -10.85 -6.54
CA PHE A 26 -12.57 -10.88 -6.40
C PHE A 26 -13.03 -9.73 -5.51
N THR A 27 -13.76 -8.78 -6.07
CA THR A 27 -14.38 -7.69 -5.31
C THR A 27 -15.81 -8.06 -4.92
N MET A 28 -16.21 -7.73 -3.69
CA MET A 28 -17.59 -7.94 -3.21
C MET A 28 -18.53 -6.78 -3.59
N THR A 29 -18.14 -5.98 -4.58
CA THR A 29 -18.90 -4.82 -5.09
C THR A 29 -18.52 -4.57 -6.56
N GLY A 30 -19.21 -3.63 -7.22
CA GLY A 30 -19.06 -3.36 -8.64
C GLY A 30 -19.85 -4.35 -9.50
N ASP A 31 -19.30 -4.73 -10.65
CA ASP A 31 -19.91 -5.71 -11.57
C ASP A 31 -19.71 -7.17 -11.14
N LEU A 32 -19.06 -7.39 -9.98
CA LEU A 32 -18.74 -8.68 -9.37
C LEU A 32 -17.89 -9.61 -10.24
N LYS A 33 -17.36 -9.11 -11.37
CA LYS A 33 -16.46 -9.88 -12.22
C LYS A 33 -15.06 -9.88 -11.61
N PRO A 34 -14.35 -11.02 -11.62
CA PRO A 34 -12.98 -11.06 -11.14
C PRO A 34 -12.08 -10.18 -12.01
N ILE A 35 -11.20 -9.43 -11.35
CA ILE A 35 -10.19 -8.59 -12.00
C ILE A 35 -8.92 -9.43 -12.16
N LYS A 36 -8.53 -9.68 -13.42
CA LYS A 36 -7.22 -10.28 -13.72
C LYS A 36 -6.09 -9.28 -13.49
N ASN A 37 -4.98 -9.73 -12.92
CA ASN A 37 -3.82 -8.91 -12.57
C ASN A 37 -4.24 -7.67 -11.77
N GLY A 38 -4.97 -7.89 -10.68
CA GLY A 38 -5.56 -6.84 -9.84
C GLY A 38 -4.55 -6.20 -8.88
N ILE A 39 -4.85 -4.96 -8.51
CA ILE A 39 -4.15 -4.19 -7.47
C ILE A 39 -5.19 -3.62 -6.50
N VAL A 40 -4.89 -3.73 -5.21
CA VAL A 40 -5.57 -3.00 -4.13
C VAL A 40 -4.56 -2.04 -3.49
N LEU A 41 -4.84 -0.73 -3.54
CA LEU A 41 -4.05 0.29 -2.86
C LEU A 41 -4.67 0.66 -1.52
N CYS A 42 -3.93 0.48 -0.43
CA CYS A 42 -4.30 0.91 0.91
C CYS A 42 -3.62 2.23 1.25
N GLY A 43 -4.35 3.14 1.89
CA GLY A 43 -3.85 4.42 2.37
C GLY A 43 -3.26 4.34 3.77
N LYS A 44 -2.61 5.44 4.19
CA LYS A 44 -1.99 5.59 5.53
C LYS A 44 -2.90 5.24 6.72
N ASN A 45 -4.22 5.36 6.55
CA ASN A 45 -5.23 5.06 7.55
C ASN A 45 -5.73 3.60 7.49
N GLY A 46 -5.06 2.72 6.75
CA GLY A 46 -5.46 1.33 6.55
C GLY A 46 -6.69 1.14 5.65
N LYS A 47 -7.25 2.20 5.07
CA LYS A 47 -8.43 2.12 4.20
C LYS A 47 -8.03 1.91 2.74
N ILE A 48 -8.87 1.19 1.99
CA ILE A 48 -8.73 1.05 0.54
C ILE A 48 -8.92 2.42 -0.13
N ARG A 49 -7.96 2.82 -0.96
CA ARG A 49 -8.00 4.04 -1.78
C ARG A 49 -8.38 3.78 -3.22
N ALA A 50 -7.95 2.64 -3.77
CA ALA A 50 -8.26 2.27 -5.15
C ALA A 50 -8.17 0.75 -5.32
N VAL A 51 -9.00 0.22 -6.23
CA VAL A 51 -8.99 -1.17 -6.66
C VAL A 51 -9.15 -1.19 -8.17
N GLY A 52 -8.38 -2.03 -8.86
CA GLY A 52 -8.49 -2.14 -10.31
C GLY A 52 -7.40 -3.02 -10.93
N PRO A 53 -7.42 -3.19 -12.27
CA PRO A 53 -6.36 -3.91 -12.96
C PRO A 53 -5.04 -3.13 -12.89
N ALA A 54 -3.92 -3.85 -12.89
CA ALA A 54 -2.57 -3.29 -12.85
C ALA A 54 -2.25 -2.35 -14.02
N SER A 55 -2.94 -2.51 -15.15
CA SER A 55 -2.85 -1.60 -16.30
C SER A 55 -3.44 -0.20 -16.03
N LYS A 56 -4.30 -0.06 -15.01
CA LYS A 56 -4.97 1.20 -14.66
C LYS A 56 -4.48 1.79 -13.34
N ILE A 57 -4.08 0.94 -12.39
CA ILE A 57 -3.64 1.37 -11.06
C ILE A 57 -2.11 1.47 -11.02
N LYS A 58 -1.59 2.69 -10.91
CA LYS A 58 -0.17 2.92 -10.67
C LYS A 58 0.11 2.83 -9.16
N ILE A 59 1.11 2.04 -8.77
CA ILE A 59 1.59 1.97 -7.39
C ILE A 59 2.50 3.18 -7.14
N PRO A 60 2.18 4.09 -6.20
CA PRO A 60 3.05 5.22 -5.88
C PRO A 60 4.35 4.78 -5.21
N ALA A 61 5.41 5.57 -5.38
CA ALA A 61 6.68 5.33 -4.68
C ALA A 61 6.50 5.30 -3.15
N GLY A 62 7.25 4.41 -2.49
CA GLY A 62 7.20 4.25 -1.04
C GLY A 62 6.06 3.36 -0.52
N TYR A 63 5.21 2.80 -1.40
CA TYR A 63 4.30 1.73 -1.02
C TYR A 63 5.06 0.41 -0.82
N GLN A 64 4.76 -0.30 0.27
CA GLN A 64 5.14 -1.71 0.37
C GLN A 64 4.25 -2.52 -0.58
N THR A 65 4.85 -3.41 -1.37
CA THR A 65 4.11 -4.29 -2.28
C THR A 65 4.06 -5.70 -1.70
N LEU A 66 2.86 -6.31 -1.68
CA LEU A 66 2.61 -7.72 -1.37
C LEU A 66 2.08 -8.45 -2.60
#